data_AF-A0A951H2U9-F1
#
_entry.id   AF-A0A951H2U9-F1
#
_cell.length_a   1.000
_cell.length_b   1.000
_cell.length_c   1.000
_cell.angle_alpha   90.00
_cell.angle_beta   90.00
_cell.angle_gamma   90.00
#
_symmetry.space_group_name_H-M   'P 1'
#
loop_
_entity.id
_entity.type
_entity.pdbx_description
1 polymer ?
#
loop_
_entity_poly.entity_id
_entity_poly.type
_entity_poly.pdbx_seq_one_letter_code
_entity_poly.pdbx_strand_id
1 'polypeptide(L)'
;MDLLGLSEDELCQLLKVDPLTLLSGQLDHRPELAILLELLDEAAEQAGPAVLRRWVRAAGPSGRPIDALLNRDFASFEDALGELAARGFVIRGGG
;
A
#
# COMPACT_ATOMS: atom_id res chain seq x y z
N MET A 1 -11.43 -8.45 3.45
CA MET A 1 -10.86 -7.10 3.59
C MET A 1 -10.02 -6.86 2.35
N ASP A 2 -10.46 -5.98 1.46
CA ASP A 2 -9.80 -5.70 0.19
C ASP A 2 -8.88 -4.49 0.37
N LEU A 3 -7.78 -4.68 1.11
CA LEU A 3 -6.84 -3.61 1.41
C LEU A 3 -6.19 -3.18 0.10
N LEU A 4 -6.56 -2.00 -0.43
CA LEU A 4 -6.03 -1.48 -1.70
C LEU A 4 -6.24 -2.39 -2.93
N GLY A 5 -7.14 -3.38 -2.86
CA GLY A 5 -7.28 -4.38 -3.92
C GLY A 5 -6.16 -5.43 -3.95
N LEU A 6 -5.51 -5.68 -2.81
CA LEU A 6 -4.60 -6.81 -2.60
C LEU A 6 -5.39 -8.10 -2.40
N SER A 7 -4.90 -9.16 -3.02
CA SER A 7 -5.39 -10.53 -2.81
C SER A 7 -4.93 -11.04 -1.44
N GLU A 8 -5.61 -12.03 -0.86
CA GLU A 8 -5.21 -12.62 0.42
C GLU A 8 -3.74 -13.10 0.45
N ASP A 9 -3.25 -13.71 -0.64
CA ASP A 9 -1.84 -14.11 -0.78
C ASP A 9 -0.87 -12.93 -0.72
N GLU A 10 -1.19 -11.83 -1.40
CA GLU A 10 -0.37 -10.60 -1.41
C GLU A 10 -0.38 -9.96 -0.01
N LEU A 11 -1.53 -10.01 0.68
CA LEU A 11 -1.70 -9.55 2.04
C LEU A 11 -0.86 -10.41 3.02
N CYS A 12 -0.88 -11.73 2.88
CA CYS A 12 -0.07 -12.64 3.70
C CYS A 12 1.44 -12.41 3.46
N GLN A 13 1.86 -12.18 2.21
CA GLN A 13 3.24 -11.84 1.88
C GLN A 13 3.68 -10.51 2.48
N LEU A 14 2.89 -9.45 2.26
CA LEU A 14 3.13 -8.11 2.79
C LEU A 14 3.35 -8.15 4.30
N LEU A 15 2.45 -8.85 5.00
CA LEU A 15 2.44 -8.89 6.45
C LEU A 15 3.42 -9.93 7.01
N LYS A 16 3.95 -10.80 6.14
CA LYS A 16 4.76 -11.98 6.48
C LYS A 16 4.07 -12.81 7.57
N VAL A 17 2.77 -13.01 7.41
CA VAL A 17 1.94 -13.78 8.33
C VAL A 17 1.33 -14.95 7.60
N ASP A 18 1.16 -16.05 8.32
CA ASP A 18 0.39 -17.18 7.82
C ASP A 18 -1.09 -16.80 7.71
N PRO A 19 -1.85 -17.41 6.79
CA PRO A 19 -3.28 -17.12 6.58
C PRO A 19 -4.12 -17.30 7.85
N LEU A 20 -3.69 -18.19 8.76
CA LEU A 20 -4.33 -18.35 10.08
C LEU A 20 -4.15 -17.11 10.96
N THR A 21 -2.99 -16.47 10.93
CA THR A 21 -2.71 -15.22 11.66
C THR A 21 -3.44 -14.04 11.04
N LEU A 22 -3.60 -14.03 9.72
CA LEU A 22 -4.43 -13.07 8.99
C LEU A 22 -5.90 -13.13 9.48
N LEU A 23 -6.47 -14.34 9.50
CA LEU A 23 -7.84 -14.60 9.94
C LEU A 23 -8.05 -14.35 11.44
N SER A 24 -7.00 -14.53 12.24
CA SER A 24 -7.08 -14.36 13.70
C SER A 24 -7.07 -12.90 14.15
N GLY A 25 -6.89 -11.92 13.24
CA GLY A 25 -6.90 -10.49 13.57
C GLY A 25 -5.71 -10.04 14.44
N GLN A 26 -4.68 -10.89 14.62
CA GLN A 26 -3.50 -10.57 15.42
C GLN A 26 -2.57 -9.53 14.76
N LEU A 27 -2.92 -9.09 13.55
CA LEU A 27 -2.23 -8.05 12.80
C LEU A 27 -2.29 -6.68 13.47
N ASP A 28 -3.37 -6.39 14.21
CA ASP A 28 -3.54 -5.16 15.00
C ASP A 28 -2.46 -4.97 16.08
N HIS A 29 -1.73 -6.02 16.46
CA HIS A 29 -0.70 -5.91 17.50
C HIS A 29 0.65 -5.35 16.99
N ARG A 30 0.80 -5.10 15.69
CA ARG A 30 2.03 -4.49 15.15
C ARG A 30 1.84 -2.98 14.97
N PRO A 31 2.47 -2.13 15.81
CA PRO A 31 2.29 -0.68 15.72
C PRO A 31 2.79 -0.12 14.38
N GLU A 32 3.84 -0.71 13.80
CA GLU A 32 4.35 -0.34 12.47
C GLU A 32 3.29 -0.51 11.37
N LEU A 33 2.46 -1.55 11.50
CA LEU A 33 1.38 -1.82 10.54
C LEU A 33 0.21 -0.88 10.75
N ALA A 34 -0.16 -0.58 12.00
CA ALA A 34 -1.19 0.39 12.29
C ALA A 34 -0.85 1.76 11.68
N ILE A 35 0.40 2.22 11.84
CA ILE A 35 0.88 3.48 11.25
C ILE A 35 0.81 3.44 9.72
N LEU A 36 1.26 2.34 9.09
CA LEU A 36 1.19 2.20 7.63
C LEU A 36 -0.26 2.24 7.13
N LEU A 37 -1.17 1.53 7.81
CA LEU A 37 -2.58 1.48 7.46
C LEU A 37 -3.26 2.84 7.60
N GLU A 38 -2.97 3.56 8.68
CA GLU A 38 -3.45 4.92 8.92
C GLU A 38 -2.93 5.87 7.82
N LEU A 39 -1.65 5.78 7.48
CA LEU A 39 -1.03 6.60 6.42
C LEU A 39 -1.60 6.28 5.03
N LEU A 40 -1.91 5.01 4.76
CA LEU A 40 -2.61 4.58 3.55
C LEU A 40 -4.06 5.06 3.51
N ASP A 41 -4.75 5.06 4.64
CA ASP A 41 -6.14 5.53 4.76
C ASP A 41 -6.21 7.04 4.53
N GLU A 42 -5.33 7.82 5.17
CA GLU A 42 -5.18 9.26 4.93
C GLU A 42 -4.89 9.57 3.46
N ALA A 43 -3.95 8.83 2.85
CA ALA A 43 -3.65 8.99 1.43
C ALA A 43 -4.85 8.60 0.55
N ALA A 44 -5.66 7.61 0.95
CA ALA A 44 -6.87 7.21 0.25
C ALA A 44 -7.97 8.27 0.37
N GLU A 45 -8.11 8.93 1.52
CA GLU A 45 -9.02 10.05 1.71
C GLU A 45 -8.63 11.26 0.84
N GLN A 46 -7.32 11.55 0.74
CA GLN A 46 -6.83 12.68 -0.05
C GLN A 46 -6.84 12.43 -1.57
N ALA A 47 -6.32 11.28 -2.02
CA ALA A 47 -6.21 10.93 -3.44
C ALA A 47 -7.51 10.34 -4.01
N GLY A 48 -8.35 9.78 -3.15
CA GLY A 48 -9.46 8.91 -3.50
C GLY A 48 -9.02 7.43 -3.54
N PRO A 49 -9.82 6.51 -2.96
CA PRO A 49 -9.44 5.10 -2.85
C PRO A 49 -9.23 4.42 -4.21
N ALA A 50 -9.96 4.83 -5.25
CA ALA A 50 -9.77 4.30 -6.61
C ALA A 50 -8.42 4.72 -7.24
N VAL A 51 -7.98 5.95 -6.98
CA VAL A 51 -6.69 6.48 -7.45
C VAL A 51 -5.57 5.76 -6.71
N LEU A 52 -5.66 5.65 -5.38
CA LEU A 52 -4.68 4.96 -4.57
C LEU A 52 -4.52 3.49 -4.99
N ARG A 53 -5.63 2.75 -5.20
CA ARG A 53 -5.62 1.37 -5.75
C ARG A 53 -4.92 1.28 -7.10
N ARG A 54 -5.18 2.25 -7.99
CA ARG A 54 -4.54 2.30 -9.32
C ARG A 54 -3.05 2.65 -9.22
N TRP A 55 -2.66 3.53 -8.30
CA TRP A 55 -1.28 3.94 -8.08
C TRP A 55 -0.44 2.82 -7.47
N VAL A 56 -0.97 2.11 -6.47
CA VAL A 56 -0.28 0.97 -5.83
C VAL A 56 0.06 -0.11 -6.86
N ARG A 57 -0.80 -0.30 -7.87
CA ARG A 57 -0.57 -1.20 -9.01
C ARG A 57 0.14 -0.53 -10.20
N ALA A 58 0.28 0.78 -10.22
CA ALA A 58 0.97 1.49 -11.29
C ALA A 58 2.48 1.36 -11.12
N ALA A 59 3.19 1.21 -12.24
CA ALA A 59 4.64 1.32 -12.24
C ALA A 59 5.03 2.80 -12.23
N GLY A 60 5.71 3.23 -11.17
CA GLY A 60 6.38 4.52 -11.06
C GLY A 60 7.87 4.43 -11.41
N PRO A 61 8.59 5.55 -11.32
CA PRO A 61 10.04 5.61 -11.53
C PRO A 61 10.82 4.67 -10.60
N SER A 62 10.32 4.48 -9.38
CA SER A 62 10.88 3.58 -8.36
C SER A 62 10.32 2.14 -8.42
N GLY A 63 9.57 1.78 -9.46
CA GLY A 63 8.89 0.49 -9.59
C GLY A 63 7.43 0.53 -9.14
N ARG A 64 6.85 -0.64 -8.81
CA ARG A 64 5.47 -0.70 -8.32
C ARG A 64 5.47 -0.55 -6.79
N PRO A 65 4.66 0.37 -6.22
CA PRO A 65 4.58 0.53 -4.76
C PRO A 65 4.20 -0.76 -4.04
N ILE A 66 3.39 -1.62 -4.67
CA ILE A 66 3.06 -2.96 -4.18
C ILE A 66 4.30 -3.85 -4.00
N ASP A 67 5.29 -3.79 -4.90
CA ASP A 67 6.50 -4.62 -4.78
C ASP A 67 7.37 -4.15 -3.60
N ALA A 68 7.41 -2.84 -3.33
CA ALA A 68 8.09 -2.29 -2.16
C ALA A 68 7.42 -2.78 -0.87
N LEU A 69 6.09 -2.73 -0.81
CA LEU A 69 5.30 -3.28 0.28
C LEU A 69 5.57 -4.78 0.47
N LEU A 70 5.49 -5.60 -0.59
CA LEU A 70 5.75 -7.04 -0.54
C LEU A 70 7.17 -7.38 -0.09
N ASN A 71 8.16 -6.54 -0.44
CA ASN A 71 9.55 -6.69 0.00
C ASN A 71 9.84 -6.06 1.38
N ARG A 72 8.82 -5.48 2.04
CA ARG A 72 8.93 -4.70 3.30
C ARG A 72 9.89 -3.53 3.20
N ASP A 73 10.03 -3.00 2.00
CA ASP A 73 10.78 -1.78 1.72
C ASP A 73 9.86 -0.56 1.88
N PHE A 74 9.62 -0.21 3.15
CA PHE A 74 8.79 0.93 3.50
C PHE A 74 9.41 2.26 3.06
N ALA A 75 10.74 2.35 2.98
CA ALA A 75 11.44 3.55 2.53
C ALA A 75 11.13 3.83 1.05
N SER A 76 11.23 2.81 0.19
CA SER A 76 10.84 2.94 -1.22
C SER A 76 9.35 3.27 -1.38
N PHE A 77 8.49 2.77 -0.49
CA PHE A 77 7.06 3.10 -0.50
C PHE A 77 6.80 4.56 -0.11
N GLU A 78 7.42 5.05 0.98
CA GLU A 78 7.31 6.45 1.42
C GLU A 78 7.84 7.42 0.36
N ASP A 79 8.99 7.12 -0.25
CA ASP A 79 9.55 7.94 -1.34
C ASP A 79 8.58 8.02 -2.53
N ALA A 80 8.00 6.88 -2.92
CA ALA A 80 7.02 6.84 -3.99
C ALA A 80 5.73 7.62 -3.64
N LEU A 81 5.28 7.54 -2.39
CA LEU A 81 4.10 8.28 -1.92
C LEU A 81 4.39 9.78 -1.85
N GLY A 82 5.59 10.16 -1.39
CA GLY A 82 6.07 11.54 -1.40
C GLY A 82 6.12 12.12 -2.82
N GLU A 83 6.57 11.34 -3.81
CA GLU A 83 6.48 11.73 -5.22
C GLU A 83 5.02 11.90 -5.69
N LEU A 84 4.12 11.01 -5.28
CA LEU A 84 2.70 11.11 -5.65
C LEU A 84 2.06 12.37 -5.05
N ALA A 85 2.33 12.64 -3.78
CA ALA A 85 1.86 13.84 -3.08
C ALA A 85 2.45 15.12 -3.69
N ALA A 86 3.75 15.13 -4.01
CA ALA A 86 4.41 16.25 -4.69
C ALA A 86 3.84 16.52 -6.11
N ARG A 87 3.35 15.46 -6.78
CA ARG A 87 2.64 15.56 -8.06
C ARG A 87 1.15 15.92 -7.92
N GLY A 88 0.63 16.09 -6.70
CA GLY A 88 -0.77 16.40 -6.44
C GLY A 88 -1.72 15.22 -6.69
N PHE A 89 -1.27 13.99 -6.44
CA PHE A 89 -2.02 12.75 -6.68
C PHE A 89 -2.44 12.52 -8.15
N VAL A 90 -1.73 13.14 -9.10
CA VAL A 90 -2.00 12.98 -10.53
C VAL A 90 -1.35 11.71 -11.06
N ILE A 91 -2.14 10.65 -11.21
CA ILE A 91 -1.74 9.50 -12.05
C ILE A 91 -1.99 9.90 -13.50
N ARG A 92 -0.95 10.34 -14.21
CA ARG A 92 -1.03 10.51 -15.66
C ARG A 92 -1.19 9.11 -16.27
N GLY A 93 -2.45 8.72 -16.51
CA GLY A 93 -2.79 7.59 -17.36
C GLY A 93 -2.31 7.89 -18.78
N GLY A 94 -1.13 7.40 -19.14
CA GLY A 94 -0.81 7.14 -20.54
C GLY A 94 -1.72 6.02 -21.03
N GLY A 95 -2.41 6.26 -22.14
CA GLY A 95 -3.33 5.32 -22.77
C GLY A 95 -2.66 4.15 -23.47
#